data_AF-A0A075FUU4-F1
#
_entry.id   AF-A0A075FUU4-F1
#
_cell.length_a   1.000
_cell.length_b   1.000
_cell.length_c   1.000
_cell.angle_alpha   90.00
_cell.angle_beta   90.00
_cell.angle_gamma   90.00
#
_symmetry.space_group_name_H-M   'P 1'
#
loop_
_entity.id
_entity.type
_entity.pdbx_description
1 polymer ?
#
loop_
_entity_poly.entity_id
_entity_poly.type
_entity_poly.pdbx_seq_one_letter_code
_entity_poly.pdbx_strand_id
1 'polypeptide(L)'
;MNYEKIKKDLVSEIKLSENQARVFLLVVMKGKMSVSRIAKLSDMTVDEAKETSQKLVELGGFIDMPQTEYEAMHPRFTAVNMYRRMCERENIDFKKFSC
;
A
#
# COMPACT_ATOMS: atom_id res chain seq x y z
N MET A 1 5.78 14.50 10.14
CA MET A 1 5.30 13.67 9.01
C MET A 1 3.99 14.27 8.51
N ASN A 2 3.88 14.65 7.24
CA ASN A 2 2.66 15.26 6.70
C ASN A 2 1.80 14.17 6.03
N TYR A 3 0.82 13.65 6.77
CA TYR A 3 -0.04 12.54 6.33
C TYR A 3 -0.75 12.84 5.01
N GLU A 4 -1.35 14.03 4.88
CA GLU A 4 -2.09 14.42 3.69
C GLU A 4 -1.18 14.57 2.46
N LYS A 5 0.05 15.08 2.66
CA LYS A 5 1.03 15.13 1.58
C LYS A 5 1.42 13.72 1.12
N ILE A 6 1.76 12.82 2.04
CA ILE A 6 2.17 11.46 1.68
C ILE A 6 1.02 10.71 0.98
N LYS A 7 -0.21 10.86 1.48
CA LYS A 7 -1.39 10.27 0.83
C LYS A 7 -1.54 10.78 -0.61
N LYS A 8 -1.38 12.08 -0.84
CA LYS A 8 -1.41 12.67 -2.19
C LYS A 8 -0.30 12.12 -3.07
N ASP A 9 0.93 12.06 -2.56
CA ASP A 9 2.08 11.55 -3.31
C ASP A 9 1.87 10.06 -3.70
N LEU A 10 1.30 9.24 -2.82
CA LEU A 10 0.94 7.85 -3.12
C LEU A 10 -0.11 7.73 -4.24
N VAL A 11 -1.07 8.64 -4.28
CA VAL A 11 -2.11 8.67 -5.32
C VAL A 11 -1.54 9.22 -6.64
N SER A 12 -0.75 10.30 -6.61
CA SER A 12 -0.25 10.95 -7.83
C SER A 12 0.88 10.17 -8.50
N GLU A 13 1.86 9.72 -7.71
CA GLU A 13 3.10 9.11 -8.18
C GLU A 13 2.98 7.60 -8.35
N ILE A 14 2.34 6.91 -7.41
CA ILE A 14 2.24 5.43 -7.42
C ILE A 14 0.92 4.96 -8.07
N LYS A 15 -0.02 5.90 -8.31
CA LYS A 15 -1.35 5.63 -8.87
C LYS A 15 -2.17 4.67 -8.01
N LEU A 16 -2.04 4.78 -6.68
CA LEU A 16 -2.94 4.10 -5.75
C LEU A 16 -4.30 4.80 -5.72
N SER A 17 -5.37 4.06 -5.45
CA SER A 17 -6.65 4.67 -5.08
C SER A 17 -6.57 5.30 -3.68
N GLU A 18 -7.47 6.22 -3.36
CA GLU A 18 -7.51 6.84 -2.03
C GLU A 18 -7.67 5.81 -0.90
N ASN A 19 -8.51 4.79 -1.13
CA ASN A 19 -8.71 3.69 -0.18
C ASN A 19 -7.43 2.87 0.00
N GLN A 20 -6.72 2.57 -1.08
CA GLN A 20 -5.44 1.86 -1.03
C GLN A 20 -4.38 2.67 -0.27
N ALA A 21 -4.25 3.97 -0.57
CA ALA A 21 -3.30 4.84 0.12
C ALA A 21 -3.62 4.96 1.62
N ARG A 22 -4.90 5.05 1.98
CA ARG A 22 -5.37 5.10 3.38
C ARG A 22 -5.03 3.81 4.13
N VAL A 23 -5.38 2.65 3.56
CA VAL A 23 -5.12 1.34 4.16
C VAL A 23 -3.61 1.08 4.27
N PHE A 24 -2.84 1.44 3.24
CA PHE A 24 -1.38 1.32 3.25
C PHE A 24 -0.76 2.12 4.41
N LEU A 25 -1.10 3.42 4.52
CA LEU A 25 -0.59 4.27 5.59
C LEU A 25 -1.01 3.78 6.97
N LEU A 26 -2.24 3.25 7.10
CA LEU A 26 -2.73 2.70 8.36
C LEU A 26 -1.87 1.54 8.84
N VAL A 27 -1.55 0.59 7.96
CA VAL A 27 -0.72 -0.58 8.27
C VAL A 27 0.73 -0.19 8.52
N VAL A 28 1.28 0.74 7.73
CA VAL A 28 2.64 1.27 7.96
C VAL A 28 2.77 1.93 9.34
N MET A 29 1.75 2.69 9.77
CA MET A 29 1.82 3.44 11.03
C MET A 29 1.53 2.59 12.27
N LYS A 30 0.64 1.60 12.16
CA LYS A 30 0.22 0.77 13.30
C LYS A 30 0.87 -0.61 13.33
N GLY A 31 1.65 -0.95 12.30
CA GLY A 31 2.27 -2.25 12.13
C GLY A 31 1.30 -3.31 11.63
N LYS A 32 1.76 -4.56 11.68
CA LYS A 32 1.02 -5.77 11.30
C LYS A 32 -0.39 -5.80 11.90
N MET A 33 -1.40 -6.12 11.08
CA MET A 33 -2.78 -6.29 11.54
C MET A 33 -3.63 -7.17 10.63
N SER A 34 -4.75 -7.67 11.16
CA SER A 34 -5.75 -8.47 10.42
C SER A 34 -6.69 -7.61 9.56
N VAL A 35 -7.30 -8.23 8.54
CA VAL A 35 -8.37 -7.59 7.72
C VAL A 35 -9.46 -6.98 8.59
N SER A 36 -9.93 -7.70 9.61
CA SER A 36 -11.03 -7.24 10.48
C SER A 36 -10.67 -5.94 11.20
N ARG A 37 -9.40 -5.76 11.56
CA ARG A 37 -8.91 -4.53 12.20
C ARG A 37 -8.73 -3.40 11.19
N ILE A 38 -8.29 -3.70 9.97
CA ILE A 38 -8.23 -2.74 8.85
C ILE A 38 -9.63 -2.21 8.53
N ALA A 39 -10.60 -3.12 8.40
CA ALA A 39 -12.01 -2.81 8.13
C ALA A 39 -12.57 -1.84 9.17
N LYS A 40 -12.40 -2.17 10.45
CA LYS A 40 -12.86 -1.34 11.57
C LYS A 40 -12.21 0.05 11.62
N LEU A 41 -10.91 0.14 11.33
CA LEU A 41 -10.16 1.40 11.41
C LEU A 41 -10.32 2.28 10.16
N SER A 42 -10.66 1.66 9.03
CA SER A 42 -10.86 2.35 7.75
C SER A 42 -12.33 2.62 7.44
N ASP A 43 -13.24 2.17 8.30
CA ASP A 43 -14.70 2.29 8.17
C ASP A 43 -15.22 1.70 6.86
N MET A 44 -14.83 0.45 6.60
CA MET A 44 -15.18 -0.33 5.40
C MET A 44 -15.55 -1.75 5.79
N THR A 45 -16.21 -2.48 4.89
CA THR A 45 -16.55 -3.88 5.14
C THR A 45 -15.31 -4.76 5.17
N VAL A 46 -15.43 -5.94 5.80
CA VAL A 46 -14.33 -6.92 5.85
C VAL A 46 -13.93 -7.36 4.45
N ASP A 47 -14.89 -7.54 3.55
CA ASP A 47 -14.62 -7.94 2.17
C ASP A 47 -13.90 -6.84 1.37
N GLU A 48 -14.32 -5.58 1.49
CA GLU A 48 -13.63 -4.44 0.85
C GLU A 48 -12.21 -4.28 1.39
N ALA A 49 -12.03 -4.43 2.71
CA ALA A 49 -10.72 -4.36 3.34
C ALA A 49 -9.81 -5.50 2.87
N LYS A 50 -10.37 -6.71 2.70
CA LYS A 50 -9.65 -7.86 2.17
C LYS A 50 -9.23 -7.64 0.72
N GLU A 51 -10.16 -7.26 -0.14
CA GLU A 51 -9.90 -6.99 -1.56
C GLU A 51 -8.85 -5.86 -1.72
N THR A 52 -8.99 -4.78 -0.95
CA THR A 52 -8.04 -3.66 -0.96
C THR A 52 -6.65 -4.11 -0.51
N SER A 53 -6.57 -4.93 0.53
CA SER A 53 -5.29 -5.44 1.05
C SER A 53 -4.63 -6.42 0.08
N GLN A 54 -5.41 -7.29 -0.58
CA GLN A 54 -4.92 -8.19 -1.62
C GLN A 54 -4.37 -7.42 -2.83
N LYS A 55 -5.10 -6.40 -3.31
CA LYS A 55 -4.59 -5.50 -4.35
C LYS A 55 -3.30 -4.82 -3.90
N LEU A 56 -3.17 -4.41 -2.64
CA LEU A 56 -1.93 -3.84 -2.12
C LEU A 56 -0.77 -4.84 -2.09
N VAL A 57 -1.02 -6.14 -1.93
CA VAL A 57 0.00 -7.19 -2.11
C VAL A 57 0.42 -7.28 -3.58
N GLU A 58 -0.52 -7.26 -4.53
CA GLU A 58 -0.25 -7.25 -5.98
C GLU A 58 0.45 -5.98 -6.44
N LEU A 59 0.27 -4.87 -5.74
CA LEU A 59 0.96 -3.61 -5.99
C LEU A 59 2.31 -3.52 -5.28
N GLY A 60 2.66 -4.52 -4.46
CA GLY A 60 3.96 -4.59 -3.76
C GLY A 60 4.02 -3.73 -2.50
N GLY A 61 2.85 -3.28 -2.01
CA GLY A 61 2.66 -2.50 -0.79
C GLY A 61 2.62 -3.35 0.48
N PHE A 62 2.09 -4.57 0.41
CA PHE A 62 2.02 -5.51 1.54
C PHE A 62 2.67 -6.85 1.25
N ILE A 63 3.07 -7.53 2.31
CA ILE A 63 3.36 -8.95 2.33
C ILE A 63 2.09 -9.67 2.79
N ASP A 64 1.64 -10.65 2.00
CA ASP A 64 0.57 -11.56 2.43
C ASP A 64 1.14 -12.56 3.44
N MET A 65 0.55 -12.58 4.63
CA MET A 65 0.92 -13.54 5.67
C MET A 65 -0.20 -14.56 5.89
N PRO A 66 0.13 -15.72 6.47
CA PRO A 66 -0.87 -16.67 6.92
C PRO A 66 -1.92 -15.98 7.82
N GLN A 67 -3.17 -16.45 7.75
CA GLN A 67 -4.30 -15.98 8.58
C GLN A 67 -4.88 -14.60 8.23
N THR A 68 -4.79 -14.14 6.98
CA THR A 68 -5.38 -12.85 6.52
C THR A 68 -4.81 -11.65 7.29
N GLU A 69 -3.52 -11.74 7.62
CA GLU A 69 -2.77 -10.67 8.25
C GLU A 69 -1.90 -9.97 7.19
N TYR A 70 -1.84 -8.66 7.27
CA TYR A 70 -1.05 -7.85 6.35
C TYR A 70 -0.01 -7.06 7.11
N GLU A 71 1.19 -7.02 6.54
CA GLU A 71 2.29 -6.21 7.02
C GLU A 71 2.91 -5.46 5.85
N ALA A 72 3.20 -4.18 6.08
CA ALA A 72 4.00 -3.40 5.16
C ALA A 72 5.48 -3.61 5.47
N MET A 73 6.30 -3.84 4.45
CA MET A 73 7.75 -3.78 4.60
C MET A 73 8.19 -2.36 5.00
N HIS A 74 9.47 -2.23 5.38
CA HIS A 74 10.06 -0.94 5.69
C HIS A 74 9.74 0.08 4.58
N PRO A 75 9.14 1.24 4.89
CA PRO A 75 8.53 2.14 3.90
C PRO A 75 9.43 2.54 2.73
N ARG A 76 10.74 2.64 2.96
CA ARG A 76 11.73 2.90 1.91
C ARG A 76 11.74 1.83 0.82
N PHE A 77 11.73 0.54 1.19
CA PHE A 77 11.72 -0.54 0.21
C PHE A 77 10.35 -0.68 -0.45
N THR A 78 9.30 -0.51 0.34
CA THR A 78 7.92 -0.60 -0.14
C THR A 78 7.60 0.47 -1.18
N ALA A 79 8.04 1.72 -0.97
CA ALA A 79 7.87 2.79 -1.95
C ALA A 79 8.55 2.48 -3.28
N VAL A 80 9.79 1.97 -3.24
CA VAL A 80 10.53 1.58 -4.46
C VAL A 80 9.86 0.41 -5.17
N ASN A 81 9.40 -0.61 -4.43
CA ASN A 81 8.73 -1.77 -5.00
C ASN A 81 7.40 -1.39 -5.66
N MET A 82 6.58 -0.58 -4.98
CA MET A 82 5.32 -0.08 -5.53
C MET A 82 5.53 0.80 -6.76
N TYR A 83 6.55 1.68 -6.74
CA TYR A 83 6.91 2.49 -7.90
C TYR A 83 7.36 1.63 -9.08
N ARG A 84 8.17 0.59 -8.83
CA ARG A 84 8.59 -0.36 -9.87
C ARG A 84 7.38 -1.06 -10.52
N ARG A 85 6.44 -1.57 -9.71
CA ARG A 85 5.21 -2.20 -10.23
C ARG A 85 4.28 -1.22 -10.92
N MET A 86 4.31 0.07 -10.56
CA MET A 86 3.62 1.12 -11.31
C MET A 86 4.27 1.28 -12.71
N CYS A 87 5.59 1.43 -12.79
CA CYS A 87 6.29 1.55 -14.08
C CYS A 87 6.03 0.35 -14.99
N GLU A 88 6.03 -0.87 -14.45
CA GLU A 88 5.69 -2.09 -15.21
C GLU A 88 4.26 -2.05 -15.79
N ARG A 89 3.28 -1.58 -15.01
CA ARG A 89 1.87 -1.48 -15.45
C ARG A 89 1.65 -0.40 -16.51
N GLU A 90 2.36 0.71 -16.39
CA GLU A 90 2.28 1.84 -17.32
C GLU A 90 3.22 1.69 -18.53
N ASN A 91 3.98 0.58 -18.60
CA ASN A 91 4.99 0.33 -19.65
C ASN A 91 6.04 1.47 -19.75
N ILE A 92 6.44 2.00 -18.60
CA ILE A 92 7.46 3.04 -18.44
C ILE A 92 8.77 2.38 -18.02
N ASP A 93 9.88 2.78 -18.64
CA ASP A 93 11.19 2.27 -18.25
C ASP A 93 11.53 2.71 -16.82
N PHE A 94 11.83 1.74 -15.96
CA PHE A 94 12.15 2.01 -14.57
C PHE A 94 13.53 2.66 -14.48
N LYS A 95 13.57 3.99 -14.45
CA LYS A 95 14.80 4.73 -14.20
C LYS A 95 15.23 4.53 -12.75
N LYS A 96 16.26 3.71 -12.52
CA LYS A 96 17.01 3.77 -11.26
C LYS A 96 17.52 5.19 -11.10
N PHE A 97 17.11 5.88 -10.03
CA PHE A 97 17.87 7.02 -9.55
C PHE A 97 19.24 6.49 -9.13
N SER A 98 20.25 6.66 -10.00
CA SER A 98 21.64 6.53 -9.62
C SER A 98 21.94 7.65 -8.63
N CYS A 99 22.05 7.32 -7.34
CA CYS A 99 22.72 8.18 -6.38
C CYS A 99 24.21 8.26 -6.70
#